data_AF-A0A183FML5-F1
#
_entry.id   AF-A0A183FML5-F1
#
_cell.length_a   1.000
_cell.length_b   1.000
_cell.length_c   1.000
_cell.angle_alpha   90.00
_cell.angle_beta   90.00
_cell.angle_gamma   90.00
#
_symmetry.space_group_name_H-M   'P 1'
#
loop_
_entity.id
_entity.type
_entity.pdbx_description
1 polymer ?
#
loop_
_entity_poly.entity_id
_entity_poly.type
_entity_poly.pdbx_seq_one_letter_code
_entity_poly.pdbx_strand_id
1 'polypeptide(L)' 'MEGPLSKWTNMVHGWQYRWFRLEEDVLLYYTSREKMLKGQQRGCMRLHGAVVGIDGENNSLFTITVDGKVFHLQVSGS' A
#
# COMPACT_ATOMS: atom_id res chain seq x y z
N MET A 1 -12.63 -2.61 -0.18
CA MET A 1 -12.15 -2.04 -1.46
C MET A 1 -10.84 -2.72 -1.82
N GLU A 2 -10.51 -2.93 -3.10
CA GLU A 2 -9.24 -3.55 -3.51
C GLU A 2 -8.73 -2.96 -4.81
N GLY A 3 -7.42 -3.03 -5.03
CA GLY A 3 -6.82 -2.56 -6.27
C GLY A 3 -5.30 -2.52 -6.26
N PRO A 4 -4.71 -2.21 -7.41
CA PRO A 4 -3.27 -2.09 -7.56
C PRO A 4 -2.73 -0.78 -7.02
N LEU A 5 -1.58 -0.83 -6.34
CA LEU A 5 -0.75 0.34 -6.07
C LEU A 5 0.72 -0.04 -6.21
N SER A 6 1.55 0.95 -6.53
CA SER A 6 3.00 0.82 -6.42
C SER A 6 3.42 1.12 -4.99
N LYS A 7 4.13 0.18 -4.35
CA LYS A 7 4.65 0.34 -2.98
C LYS A 7 6.17 0.40 -3.01
N TRP A 8 6.74 1.40 -2.34
CA TRP A 8 8.19 1.42 -2.12
C TRP A 8 8.62 0.25 -1.24
N THR A 9 9.70 -0.42 -1.63
CA THR A 9 10.23 -1.59 -0.92
C THR A 9 11.56 -1.28 -0.26
N ASN A 10 12.59 -0.94 -1.03
CA ASN A 10 13.92 -0.54 -0.57
C ASN A 10 14.70 0.12 -1.71
N MET A 11 15.94 0.53 -1.45
CA MET A 11 16.79 1.21 -2.44
C MET A 11 17.18 0.32 -3.64
N VAL A 12 17.15 -1.00 -3.48
CA VAL A 12 17.58 -1.95 -4.53
C VAL A 12 16.44 -2.27 -5.49
N HIS A 13 15.23 -2.50 -4.97
CA HIS A 13 14.06 -2.90 -5.75
C HIS A 13 13.10 -1.74 -6.02
N GLY A 14 13.20 -0.64 -5.27
CA GLY A 14 12.40 0.56 -5.46
C GLY A 14 10.89 0.32 -5.34
N TRP A 15 10.15 0.93 -6.27
CA TRP A 15 8.70 0.81 -6.39
C TRP A 15 8.31 -0.53 -6.99
N GLN A 16 7.45 -1.26 -6.30
CA GLN A 16 6.94 -2.54 -6.78
C GLN A 16 5.42 -2.55 -6.76
N TYR A 17 4.83 -3.08 -7.83
CA TYR A 17 3.40 -3.35 -7.88
C TYR A 17 2.98 -4.31 -6.76
N ARG A 18 1.91 -3.95 -6.05
CA ARG A 18 1.26 -4.77 -5.03
C ARG A 18 -0.25 -4.65 -5.19
N TRP A 19 -0.94 -5.75 -4.92
CA TRP A 19 -2.40 -5.73 -4.81
C TRP A 19 -2.77 -5.43 -3.37
N PHE A 20 -3.55 -4.37 -3.15
CA PHE A 20 -4.01 -3.96 -1.83
C PHE A 20 -5.48 -4.31 -1.66
N ARG A 21 -5.85 -4.66 -0.43
CA ARG A 21 -7.24 -4.87 -0.02
C ARG A 21 -7.46 -4.20 1.33
N LEU A 22 -8.48 -3.36 1.39
CA LEU A 22 -8.96 -2.77 2.63
C LEU A 22 -10.09 -3.63 3.18
N GLU A 23 -9.87 -4.19 4.37
CA GLU A 23 -10.82 -4.98 5.15
C GLU A 23 -11.01 -4.32 6.51
N GLU A 24 -12.22 -3.80 6.78
CA GLU A 24 -12.52 -3.06 8.01
C GLU A 24 -11.50 -1.94 8.29
N ASP A 25 -10.68 -2.08 9.32
CA ASP A 25 -9.63 -1.16 9.73
C ASP A 25 -8.22 -1.62 9.32
N VAL A 26 -8.10 -2.63 8.46
CA VAL A 26 -6.81 -3.22 8.07
C VAL A 26 -6.55 -3.08 6.58
N LEU A 27 -5.41 -2.48 6.24
CA LEU A 27 -4.88 -2.47 4.89
C LEU A 27 -3.94 -3.66 4.68
N LEU A 28 -4.39 -4.62 3.90
CA LEU A 28 -3.66 -5.81 3.50
C LEU A 28 -2.97 -5.58 2.15
N TYR A 29 -1.82 -6.20 1.94
CA TYR A 29 -1.21 -6.25 0.61
C TYR A 29 -0.58 -7.59 0.26
N TYR A 30 -0.57 -7.84 -1.04
CA TYR A 30 -0.16 -9.08 -1.68
C TYR A 30 0.82 -8.78 -2.81
N THR A 31 1.65 -9.76 -3.18
CA THR A 31 2.57 -9.58 -4.32
C THR A 31 1.86 -9.53 -5.67
N SER A 32 0.63 -10.05 -5.77
CA SER A 32 -0.26 -9.96 -6.94
C SER A 32 -1.72 -10.25 -6.57
N ARG A 33 -2.66 -10.03 -7.50
CA ARG A 33 -4.09 -10.37 -7.32
C ARG A 33 -4.30 -11.88 -7.18
N GLU A 34 -3.57 -12.71 -7.92
CA GLU A 34 -3.65 -14.18 -7.81
C GLU A 34 -3.22 -14.66 -6.42
N LYS A 35 -2.22 -13.99 -5.83
CA LYS A 35 -1.76 -14.28 -4.46
C LYS A 35 -2.81 -13.88 -3.43
N MET A 36 -3.53 -12.77 -3.65
CA MET A 36 -4.69 -12.40 -2.84
C MET A 36 -5.80 -13.45 -2.92
N LEU A 37 -6.18 -13.89 -4.12
CA LEU A 37 -7.22 -14.92 -4.30
C LEU A 37 -6.86 -16.25 -3.62
N LYS A 38 -5.56 -16.54 -3.45
CA LYS A 38 -5.04 -17.70 -2.71
C LYS A 38 -4.84 -17.43 -1.21
N GLY A 39 -5.21 -16.26 -0.69
CA GLY A 39 -5.02 -15.87 0.71
C GLY A 39 -3.56 -15.67 1.13
N GLN A 40 -2.62 -15.54 0.19
CA GLN A 40 -1.17 -15.48 0.48
C GLN A 40 -0.71 -14.06 0.80
N GLN A 41 -1.14 -13.56 1.96
CA GLN A 41 -0.82 -12.21 2.44
C GLN A 41 0.70 -11.98 2.55
N ARG A 42 1.16 -10.82 2.06
CA ARG A 42 2.56 -10.40 2.21
C ARG A 42 2.77 -9.48 3.41
N GLY A 43 1.79 -8.63 3.72
CA GLY A 43 1.84 -7.76 4.90
C GLY A 43 0.52 -7.06 5.16
N CYS A 44 0.42 -6.40 6.32
CA CYS A 44 -0.75 -5.62 6.71
C CYS A 44 -0.36 -4.37 7.52
N MET A 45 -1.30 -3.43 7.62
CA MET A 45 -1.24 -2.27 8.50
C MET A 45 -2.64 -2.02 9.07
N ARG A 46 -2.80 -2.05 10.40
CA ARG A 46 -4.00 -1.54 11.06
C ARG A 46 -4.02 -0.03 10.94
N LEU A 47 -5.17 0.53 10.59
CA LEU A 47 -5.34 1.93 10.22
C LEU A 47 -5.89 2.79 11.37
N HIS A 48 -6.12 2.22 12.55
CA HIS A 48 -6.51 3.00 13.72
C HIS A 48 -5.42 4.03 14.04
N GLY A 49 -5.77 5.32 14.02
CA GLY A 49 -4.81 6.42 14.19
C GLY A 49 -3.92 6.70 12.98
N ALA A 50 -4.23 6.15 11.80
CA ALA A 50 -3.45 6.40 10.59
C ALA A 50 -3.50 7.87 10.16
N VAL A 51 -2.34 8.39 9.79
CA VAL A 51 -2.19 9.69 9.14
C VAL A 51 -1.85 9.47 7.67
N VAL A 52 -2.61 10.13 6.80
CA VAL A 52 -2.35 10.15 5.35
C VAL A 52 -1.61 11.42 5.00
N GLY A 53 -0.41 11.29 4.43
CA GLY A 53 0.33 12.41 3.85
C GLY A 53 0.20 12.40 2.34
N ILE A 54 -0.28 13.49 1.75
CA ILE A 54 -0.40 13.67 0.30
C ILE A 54 0.75 14.56 -0.15
N ASP A 55 1.40 14.20 -1.25
CA ASP A 55 2.43 15.06 -1.85
C ASP A 55 1.77 16.25 -2.57
N GLY A 56 2.25 17.47 -2.30
CA GLY A 56 1.66 18.71 -2.82
C GLY A 56 1.94 18.99 -4.30
N GLU A 57 2.92 18.30 -4.90
CA GLU A 57 3.32 18.47 -6.29
C GLU A 57 2.95 17.24 -7.14
N ASN A 58 3.03 16.04 -6.55
CA ASN A 58 2.70 14.78 -7.18
C ASN A 58 1.43 14.16 -6.58
N ASN A 59 0.29 14.46 -7.20
CA ASN A 59 -1.02 13.94 -6.78
C ASN A 59 -1.14 12.40 -6.81
N SER A 60 -0.18 11.70 -7.42
CA SER A 60 -0.16 10.24 -7.45
C SER A 60 0.61 9.63 -6.27
N LEU A 61 1.38 10.42 -5.50
CA LEU A 61 2.19 9.96 -4.37
C LEU A 61 1.51 10.29 -3.03
N PHE A 62 1.42 9.28 -2.18
CA PHE A 62 0.92 9.45 -0.82
C PHE A 62 1.59 8.49 0.15
N THR A 63 1.45 8.77 1.44
CA THR A 63 1.93 7.93 2.54
C THR A 63 0.80 7.58 3.49
N ILE A 64 0.90 6.39 4.08
CA ILE A 64 0.06 5.99 5.22
C ILE A 64 1.01 5.71 6.38
N THR A 65 0.83 6.43 7.49
CA THR A 65 1.68 6.33 8.67
C THR A 65 0.87 5.93 9.90
N VAL A 66 1.31 4.87 10.58
CA VAL A 66 0.72 4.38 11.84
C VAL A 66 1.85 3.86 12.73
N ASP A 67 1.90 4.27 14.00
CA ASP A 67 2.86 3.76 15.00
C ASP A 67 4.33 3.72 14.51
N GLY A 68 4.76 4.76 13.80
CA GLY A 68 6.11 4.86 13.24
C GLY A 68 6.37 4.00 11.99
N LYS A 69 5.41 3.20 11.53
CA LYS A 69 5.47 2.50 10.24
C LYS A 69 4.93 3.39 9.14
N VAL A 70 5.65 3.46 8.02
CA VAL A 70 5.26 4.25 6.85
C VAL A 70 5.15 3.36 5.63
N PHE A 71 4.00 3.41 4.95
CA PHE A 71 3.87 2.90 3.58
C PHE A 71 3.92 4.08 2.62
N HIS A 72 4.94 4.13 1.77
CA HIS A 72 4.97 5.01 0.61
C HIS A 72 4.28 4.31 -0.56
N LEU A 73 3.27 4.99 -1.13
CA LEU A 73 2.36 4.44 -2.12
C LEU A 73 2.21 5.40 -3.30
N GLN A 74 2.12 4.82 -4.48
CA GLN A 74 1.83 5.55 -5.71
C GLN A 74 0.61 4.96 -6.41
N VAL A 75 -0.29 5.82 -6.85
CA VAL A 75 -1.35 5.47 -7.78
C VAL A 75 -0.70 5.24 -9.14
N SER A 76 -0.68 3.99 -9.60
CA SER A 76 -0.30 3.67 -10.97
C SER A 76 -1.43 4.14 -11.89
N GLY A 77 -1.15 5.14 -12.72
CA GLY A 77 -2.09 5.60 -13.76
C GLY A 77 -2.54 4.43 -14.63
N SER A 78 -3.86 4.29 -14.76
CA SER A 78 -4.54 3.38 -15.69
C SER A 78 -4.40 3.85 -17.13
#